data_AF-H9WT57-F1
#
_entry.id   AF-H9WT57-F1
#
_cell.length_a   1.000
_cell.length_b   1.000
_cell.length_c   1.000
_cell.angle_alpha   90.00
_cell.angle_beta   90.00
_cell.angle_gamma   90.00
#
_symmetry.space_group_name_H-M   'P 1'
#
loop_
_entity.id
_entity.type
_entity.pdbx_description
1 polymer ?
#
loop_
_entity_poly.entity_id
_entity_poly.type
_entity_poly.pdbx_seq_one_letter_code
_entity_poly.pdbx_strand_id
1 'polypeptide(L)'
;ALSSLSLRACPLLSDFGCNVPPPESHPAAKFMVEWFKLRAPCAGLRLCSYAGCGRPETRKHEFRRCSVCGTVNYCSRACQALDWKIRHKHSCMPIDDWLDPDTDDDEDYPEEEEPEDQI
;
A
#
# COMPACT_ATOMS: atom_id res chain seq x y z
N ALA A 1 23.50 38.55 10.92
CA ALA A 1 22.12 38.71 10.42
C ALA A 1 21.88 37.64 9.37
N LEU A 2 20.94 36.71 9.61
CA LEU A 2 20.62 35.64 8.68
C LEU A 2 19.66 36.19 7.62
N SER A 3 20.17 36.42 6.42
CA SER A 3 19.38 36.89 5.28
C SER A 3 18.49 35.75 4.78
N SER A 4 17.20 35.85 5.08
CA SER A 4 16.15 35.04 4.45
C SER A 4 16.05 35.42 2.97
N LEU A 5 16.44 34.51 2.08
CA LEU A 5 16.20 34.66 0.66
C LEU A 5 14.78 34.18 0.34
N SER A 6 13.92 35.17 0.18
CA SER A 6 12.54 35.12 -0.30
C SER A 6 12.37 34.13 -1.46
N LEU A 7 11.56 33.09 -1.25
CA LEU A 7 11.08 32.20 -2.30
C LEU A 7 10.16 33.01 -3.23
N ARG A 8 10.58 33.11 -4.49
CA ARG A 8 9.87 33.78 -5.57
C ARG A 8 8.45 33.24 -5.73
N ALA A 9 7.46 34.05 -5.36
CA ALA A 9 6.09 33.86 -5.79
C ALA A 9 5.96 34.43 -7.22
N CYS A 10 5.82 33.56 -8.22
CA CYS A 10 5.37 33.94 -9.55
C CYS A 10 3.83 33.97 -9.53
N PRO A 11 3.18 35.14 -9.65
CA PRO A 11 1.75 35.26 -9.43
C PRO A 11 1.02 35.40 -10.77
N LEU A 12 1.11 34.43 -11.68
CA LEU A 12 0.26 34.43 -12.88
C LEU A 12 -0.06 33.01 -13.30
N LEU A 13 -1.37 32.70 -13.34
CA LEU A 13 -2.07 31.45 -13.69
C LEU A 13 -2.56 30.65 -12.47
N SER A 14 -3.51 31.26 -11.78
CA SER A 14 -4.53 30.54 -11.02
C SER A 14 -5.57 30.00 -11.99
N ASP A 15 -6.00 28.77 -11.79
CA ASP A 15 -7.46 28.57 -11.73
C ASP A 15 -7.97 28.20 -10.33
N PHE A 16 -7.08 27.94 -9.36
CA PHE A 16 -7.46 27.94 -7.94
C PHE A 16 -6.51 28.62 -6.97
N GLY A 17 -5.32 29.08 -7.38
CA GLY A 17 -4.49 30.07 -6.64
C GLY A 17 -4.10 29.77 -5.18
N CYS A 18 -4.57 28.67 -4.58
CA CYS A 18 -4.31 28.33 -3.21
C CYS A 18 -2.93 27.67 -3.15
N ASN A 19 -1.98 28.34 -2.50
CA ASN A 19 -0.83 27.65 -1.94
C ASN A 19 -1.38 26.72 -0.85
N VAL A 20 -1.75 25.49 -1.24
CA VAL A 20 -2.13 24.46 -0.27
C VAL A 20 -0.81 24.00 0.34
N PRO A 21 -0.55 24.27 1.64
CA PRO A 21 0.64 23.75 2.28
C PRO A 21 0.68 22.22 2.10
N PRO A 22 1.88 21.62 2.06
CA PRO A 22 2.00 20.17 2.01
C PRO A 22 1.06 19.57 3.06
N PRO A 23 0.16 18.64 2.69
CA PRO A 23 -0.88 18.17 3.60
C PRO A 23 -0.22 17.58 4.85
N GLU A 24 -0.30 18.33 5.96
CA GLU A 24 0.13 17.83 7.25
C GLU A 24 -0.75 16.64 7.62
N SER A 25 -0.15 15.54 8.10
CA SER A 25 -0.94 14.36 8.41
C SER A 25 -1.90 14.69 9.57
N HIS A 26 -3.19 14.52 9.33
CA HIS A 26 -4.25 14.76 10.31
C HIS A 26 -3.93 14.07 11.66
N PRO A 27 -4.18 14.71 12.82
CA PRO A 27 -3.85 14.13 14.13
C PRO A 27 -4.39 12.70 14.33
N ALA A 28 -5.61 12.42 13.83
CA ALA A 28 -6.17 11.07 13.87
C ALA A 28 -5.35 10.05 13.06
N ALA A 29 -4.79 10.44 11.91
CA ALA A 29 -3.93 9.57 11.12
C ALA A 29 -2.61 9.30 11.86
N LYS A 30 -2.01 10.32 12.49
CA LYS A 30 -0.84 10.15 13.36
C LYS A 30 -1.14 9.15 14.49
N PHE A 31 -2.28 9.33 15.17
CA PHE A 31 -2.72 8.41 16.22
C PHE A 31 -2.84 6.98 15.69
N MET A 32 -3.52 6.75 14.55
CA MET A 32 -3.66 5.40 14.01
C MET A 32 -2.32 4.76 13.65
N VAL A 33 -1.41 5.53 13.04
CA VAL A 33 -0.06 5.06 12.72
C VAL A 33 0.68 4.63 13.98
N GLU A 34 0.74 5.48 15.01
CA GLU A 34 1.45 5.14 16.26
C GLU A 34 0.76 4.01 17.03
N TRP A 35 -0.57 3.97 17.04
CA TRP A 35 -1.34 2.93 17.70
C TRP A 35 -1.05 1.55 17.10
N PHE A 36 -1.11 1.43 15.77
CA PHE A 36 -0.92 0.15 15.09
C PHE A 36 0.55 -0.25 14.91
N LYS A 37 1.52 0.66 15.11
CA LYS A 37 2.94 0.30 15.26
C LYS A 37 3.20 -0.59 16.48
N LEU A 38 2.47 -0.34 17.57
CA LEU A 38 2.64 -1.07 18.83
C LEU A 38 1.67 -2.26 18.97
N ARG A 39 0.61 -2.28 18.16
CA ARG A 39 -0.49 -3.25 18.27
C ARG A 39 -0.90 -3.66 16.87
N ALA A 40 -0.48 -4.84 16.41
CA ALA A 40 -0.86 -5.34 15.10
C ALA A 40 -2.41 -5.43 14.97
N PRO A 41 -2.97 -5.17 13.78
CA PRO A 41 -4.39 -5.40 13.54
C PRO A 41 -4.77 -6.87 13.80
N CYS A 42 -6.01 -7.10 14.18
CA CYS A 42 -6.52 -8.45 14.44
C CYS A 42 -6.49 -9.34 13.18
N ALA A 43 -6.32 -10.66 13.37
CA ALA A 43 -6.72 -11.69 12.41
C ALA A 43 -6.25 -11.54 10.94
N GLY A 44 -5.00 -11.11 10.73
CA GLY A 44 -4.42 -10.99 9.39
C GLY A 44 -4.93 -9.80 8.57
N LEU A 45 -5.64 -8.87 9.21
CA LEU A 45 -6.05 -7.60 8.60
C LEU A 45 -4.83 -6.72 8.32
N ARG A 46 -4.79 -6.12 7.15
CA ARG A 46 -3.64 -5.34 6.68
C ARG A 46 -3.77 -3.87 7.05
N LEU A 47 -2.63 -3.19 7.17
CA LEU A 47 -2.58 -1.72 7.23
C LEU A 47 -2.41 -1.14 5.83
N CYS A 48 -2.93 0.07 5.62
CA CYS A 48 -2.66 0.82 4.40
C CYS A 48 -1.15 1.11 4.30
N SER A 49 -0.55 0.79 3.17
CA SER A 49 0.90 0.94 2.94
C SER A 49 1.36 2.39 2.82
N TYR A 50 0.44 3.35 2.67
CA TYR A 50 0.78 4.77 2.81
C TYR A 50 1.03 5.10 4.30
N ALA A 51 2.29 5.38 4.64
CA ALA A 51 2.73 5.62 6.01
C ALA A 51 1.98 6.76 6.73
N GLY A 52 1.42 7.73 6.00
CA GLY A 52 0.62 8.81 6.57
C GLY A 52 -0.86 8.48 6.82
N CYS A 53 -1.31 7.25 6.57
CA CYS A 53 -2.70 6.84 6.73
C CYS A 53 -2.95 6.05 8.02
N GLY A 54 -2.23 4.94 8.22
CA GLY A 54 -2.38 4.08 9.41
C GLY A 54 -3.71 3.32 9.54
N ARG A 55 -4.60 3.38 8.54
CA ARG A 55 -5.91 2.73 8.60
C ARG A 55 -5.76 1.21 8.43
N PRO A 56 -6.35 0.39 9.34
CA PRO A 56 -6.45 -1.04 9.17
C PRO A 56 -7.62 -1.41 8.25
N GLU A 57 -7.54 -2.58 7.62
CA GLU A 57 -8.68 -3.24 7.00
C GLU A 57 -9.78 -3.49 8.05
N THR A 58 -11.04 -3.39 7.64
CA THR A 58 -12.17 -3.84 8.46
C THR A 58 -12.63 -5.25 8.08
N ARG A 59 -12.31 -5.68 6.86
CA ARG A 59 -12.55 -7.01 6.31
C ARG A 59 -11.32 -7.50 5.56
N LYS A 60 -11.07 -8.81 5.56
CA LYS A 60 -9.94 -9.41 4.84
C LYS A 60 -9.99 -9.02 3.36
N HIS A 61 -8.84 -8.61 2.81
CA HIS A 61 -8.68 -8.27 1.39
C HIS A 61 -9.55 -7.09 0.91
N GLU A 62 -9.99 -6.22 1.83
CA GLU A 62 -10.70 -4.98 1.48
C GLU A 62 -9.78 -4.00 0.73
N PHE A 63 -8.47 -4.04 1.00
CA PHE A 63 -7.53 -3.12 0.38
C PHE A 63 -7.08 -3.60 -1.00
N ARG A 64 -6.90 -2.63 -1.90
CA ARG A 64 -6.42 -2.89 -3.26
C ARG A 64 -4.90 -3.00 -3.27
N ARG A 65 -4.38 -4.02 -3.94
CA ARG A 65 -2.94 -4.17 -4.17
C ARG A 65 -2.45 -3.23 -5.27
N CYS A 66 -1.16 -2.88 -5.25
CA CYS A 66 -0.54 -2.26 -6.42
C CYS A 66 -0.62 -3.24 -7.60
N SER A 67 -1.11 -2.77 -8.74
CA SER A 67 -1.28 -3.62 -9.94
C SER A 67 0.04 -4.03 -10.58
N VAL A 68 1.14 -3.31 -10.28
CA VAL A 68 2.47 -3.61 -10.82
C VAL A 68 3.16 -4.67 -9.95
N CYS A 69 3.40 -4.35 -8.68
CA CYS A 69 4.20 -5.21 -7.82
C CYS A 69 3.38 -6.16 -6.93
N GLY A 70 2.07 -5.98 -6.79
CA GLY A 70 1.22 -6.81 -5.91
C GLY A 70 1.55 -6.82 -4.40
N THR A 71 2.67 -6.27 -3.95
CA THR A 71 3.18 -6.42 -2.57
C THR A 71 2.61 -5.42 -1.57
N VAL A 72 2.25 -4.22 -2.01
CA VAL A 72 1.70 -3.15 -1.16
C VAL A 72 0.18 -3.04 -1.32
N ASN A 73 -0.52 -2.63 -0.24
CA ASN A 73 -1.98 -2.60 -0.16
C ASN A 73 -2.48 -1.19 0.22
N TYR A 74 -3.52 -0.69 -0.45
CA TYR A 74 -4.05 0.65 -0.23
C TYR A 74 -5.56 0.63 0.06
N CYS A 75 -5.96 1.40 1.07
CA CYS A 75 -7.37 1.58 1.41
C CYS A 75 -8.15 2.42 0.38
N SER A 76 -7.44 3.16 -0.48
CA SER A 76 -8.04 4.04 -1.50
C SER A 76 -7.06 4.36 -2.61
N ARG A 77 -7.58 4.81 -3.76
CA ARG A 77 -6.76 5.29 -4.88
C ARG A 77 -5.97 6.56 -4.51
N ALA A 78 -6.50 7.40 -3.62
CA ALA A 78 -5.82 8.59 -3.12
C ALA A 78 -4.55 8.22 -2.33
N CYS A 79 -4.62 7.24 -1.42
CA CYS A 79 -3.46 6.77 -0.67
C CYS A 79 -2.39 6.17 -1.59
N GLN A 80 -2.79 5.42 -2.62
CA GLN A 80 -1.86 4.91 -3.61
C GLN A 80 -1.15 6.02 -4.38
N ALA A 81 -1.89 7.02 -4.86
CA ALA A 81 -1.33 8.14 -5.62
C ALA A 81 -0.33 8.96 -4.78
N LEU A 82 -0.65 9.20 -3.50
CA LEU A 82 0.24 9.89 -2.57
C LEU A 82 1.51 9.06 -2.32
N ASP A 83 1.39 7.78 -1.95
CA ASP A 83 2.54 6.92 -1.71
C ASP A 83 3.42 6.76 -2.97
N TRP A 84 2.79 6.69 -4.16
CA TRP A 84 3.49 6.70 -5.45
C TRP A 84 4.32 7.97 -5.64
N LYS A 85 3.71 9.14 -5.42
CA LYS A 85 4.38 10.43 -5.60
C LYS A 85 5.62 10.56 -4.71
N ILE A 86 5.53 10.10 -3.46
CA ILE A 86 6.55 10.33 -2.43
C ILE A 86 7.62 9.24 -2.31
N ARG A 87 7.29 7.96 -2.60
CA ARG A 87 8.20 6.84 -2.28
C ARG A 87 8.05 5.63 -3.19
N HIS A 88 6.83 5.08 -3.35
CA HIS A 88 6.65 3.74 -3.92
C HIS A 88 7.20 3.59 -5.34
N LYS A 89 7.15 4.65 -6.15
CA LYS A 89 7.69 4.66 -7.52
C LYS A 89 9.16 4.26 -7.62
N HIS A 90 9.94 4.48 -6.56
CA HIS A 90 11.38 4.21 -6.55
C HIS A 90 11.72 2.75 -6.25
N SER A 91 10.75 1.96 -5.77
CA SER A 91 10.97 0.59 -5.30
C SER A 91 9.93 -0.40 -5.84
N CYS A 92 9.12 0.01 -6.82
CA CYS A 92 8.06 -0.83 -7.36
C CYS A 92 8.62 -1.67 -8.52
N MET A 93 8.58 -2.99 -8.39
CA MET A 93 9.00 -3.94 -9.43
C MET A 93 7.94 -5.03 -9.62
N PRO A 94 7.71 -5.52 -10.85
CA PRO A 94 6.80 -6.64 -11.13
C PRO A 94 7.16 -7.90 -10.34
N ILE A 95 6.16 -8.74 -10.03
CA ILE A 95 6.38 -10.02 -9.32
C ILE A 95 7.08 -11.05 -10.21
N ASP A 96 6.85 -11.03 -11.53
CA ASP A 96 7.50 -11.96 -12.47
C ASP A 96 9.03 -11.85 -12.46
N ASP A 97 9.58 -10.70 -12.08
CA ASP A 97 11.02 -10.53 -11.92
C ASP A 97 11.60 -11.35 -10.73
N TRP A 98 10.76 -11.96 -9.89
CA TRP A 98 11.16 -12.70 -8.67
C TRP A 98 10.91 -14.20 -8.72
N LEU A 99 10.09 -14.70 -9.65
CA LEU A 99 9.86 -16.13 -9.81
C LEU A 99 10.91 -16.67 -10.78
N ASP A 100 11.92 -17.34 -10.25
CA ASP A 100 12.75 -18.22 -11.08
C ASP A 100 11.81 -19.32 -11.62
N PRO A 101 11.67 -19.48 -12.95
CA PRO A 101 10.75 -20.43 -13.56
C PRO A 101 11.13 -21.90 -13.31
N ASP A 102 12.20 -22.18 -12.57
CA ASP A 102 12.80 -23.52 -12.41
C ASP A 102 12.33 -24.29 -11.15
N THR A 103 11.28 -23.85 -10.45
CA THR A 103 10.65 -24.69 -9.42
C THR A 103 9.43 -25.40 -10.00
N ASP A 104 9.69 -26.46 -10.76
CA ASP A 104 8.71 -27.48 -11.12
C ASP A 104 8.28 -28.25 -9.84
N ASP A 105 7.20 -27.81 -9.19
CA ASP A 105 6.46 -28.63 -8.23
C ASP A 105 5.65 -29.67 -9.01
N ASP A 106 6.33 -30.73 -9.46
CA ASP A 106 5.70 -32.01 -9.79
C ASP A 106 5.25 -32.69 -8.47
N GLU A 107 4.24 -32.14 -7.80
CA GLU A 107 3.54 -32.87 -6.73
C GLU A 107 2.59 -33.89 -7.37
N ASP A 108 3.09 -35.12 -7.49
CA ASP A 108 2.35 -36.36 -7.73
C ASP A 108 1.30 -36.54 -6.62
N TYR A 109 0.06 -36.11 -6.88
CA TYR A 109 -1.07 -36.36 -5.98
C TYR A 109 -1.61 -37.77 -6.26
N PRO A 110 -1.52 -38.72 -5.32
CA PRO A 110 -2.04 -40.06 -5.53
C PRO A 110 -3.57 -40.03 -5.68
N GLU A 111 -4.05 -40.64 -6.75
CA GLU A 111 -5.46 -40.82 -7.07
C GLU A 111 -6.11 -41.71 -5.99
N GLU A 112 -7.04 -41.14 -5.21
CA GLU A 112 -7.81 -41.89 -4.22
C GLU A 112 -8.77 -42.84 -4.95
N GLU A 113 -8.48 -44.15 -4.95
CA GLU A 113 -9.42 -45.17 -5.42
C GLU A 113 -10.64 -45.22 -4.48
N GLU A 114 -11.82 -44.90 -4.99
CA GLU A 114 -13.09 -45.14 -4.30
C GLU A 114 -13.32 -46.65 -4.11
N PRO A 115 -13.66 -47.11 -2.89
CA PRO A 115 -14.04 -48.50 -2.69
C PRO A 115 -15.45 -48.74 -3.27
N GLU A 116 -15.52 -49.58 -4.30
CA GLU A 116 -16.77 -50.06 -4.89
C GLU A 116 -17.68 -50.71 -3.82
N ASP A 117 -18.93 -50.22 -3.75
CA ASP A 117 -20.02 -50.80 -2.98
C ASP A 117 -20.23 -52.28 -3.34
N GLN A 118 -19.94 -53.19 -2.41
CA GLN A 118 -20.28 -54.61 -2.53
C GLN A 118 -21.61 -54.90 -1.83
N ILE A 119 -22.58 -55.36 -2.64
CA ILE A 119 -23.92 -55.86 -2.28
C ILE A 119 -23.85 -57.15 -1.47
#